data_AF-A0A920MCU5-F1
#
_entry.id   AF-A0A920MCU5-F1
#
_cell.length_a   1.000
_cell.length_b   1.000
_cell.length_c   1.000
_cell.angle_alpha   90.00
_cell.angle_beta   90.00
_cell.angle_gamma   90.00
#
_symmetry.space_group_name_H-M   'P 1'
#
loop_
_entity.id
_entity.type
_entity.pdbx_description
1 polymer ?
#
loop_
_entity_poly.entity_id
_entity_poly.type
_entity_poly.pdbx_seq_one_letter_code
_entity_poly.pdbx_strand_id
1 'polypeptide(L)'
;MGISRSDEEIIQLNLVTNMLEAGTPRDRISYKNLRYLAAMDPAVKSISGFIRYAIEGDVQSSTAQIHVIDKGGIAYDLTSRTDRDPKLKGSKHLVASKQEVTITRGRHDQRIIILVPEIKDKETVGLTLLHVELEEYLTEQAARHVLEGYKDRFTAISDYITETEPTFRADILASIPVADLLFAPIEDLLSYWNHG
;
A
#
# COMPACT_ATOMS: atom_id res chain seq x y z
N MET A 1 30.34 4.16 1.64
CA MET A 1 28.87 4.18 1.45
C MET A 1 28.31 2.99 2.22
N GLY A 2 27.99 3.17 3.50
CA GLY A 2 27.42 2.11 4.33
C GLY A 2 25.91 2.15 4.24
N ILE A 3 25.30 1.16 3.59
CA ILE A 3 23.89 0.87 3.81
C ILE A 3 23.76 0.34 5.25
N SER A 4 22.81 0.85 6.01
CA SER A 4 22.55 0.38 7.38
C SER A 4 22.11 -1.09 7.30
N ARG A 5 22.47 -1.94 8.26
CA ARG A 5 21.99 -3.34 8.33
C ARG A 5 20.47 -3.44 8.22
N SER A 6 19.78 -2.47 8.80
CA SER A 6 18.31 -2.35 8.74
C SER A 6 17.78 -2.15 7.31
N ASP A 7 18.56 -1.54 6.43
CA ASP A 7 18.15 -1.32 5.04
C ASP A 7 18.37 -2.57 4.19
N GLU A 8 19.38 -3.39 4.51
CA GLU A 8 19.58 -4.70 3.88
C GLU A 8 18.45 -5.67 4.24
N GLU A 9 18.03 -5.68 5.50
CA GLU A 9 16.91 -6.51 5.98
C GLU A 9 15.59 -6.14 5.29
N ILE A 10 15.31 -4.84 5.10
CA ILE A 10 14.10 -4.37 4.40
C ILE A 10 14.03 -4.88 2.96
N ILE A 11 15.17 -4.97 2.27
CA ILE A 11 15.20 -5.40 0.87
C ILE A 11 14.90 -6.88 0.72
N GLN A 12 15.22 -7.68 1.75
CA GLN A 12 14.96 -9.12 1.76
C GLN A 12 13.50 -9.47 2.05
N LEU A 13 12.68 -8.49 2.44
CA LEU A 13 11.24 -8.70 2.63
C LEU A 13 10.57 -9.07 1.32
N ASN A 14 9.59 -9.97 1.40
CA ASN A 14 8.95 -10.56 0.22
C ASN A 14 8.27 -9.49 -0.65
N LEU A 15 7.54 -8.57 -0.03
CA LEU A 15 6.85 -7.47 -0.71
C LEU A 15 7.84 -6.52 -1.40
N VAL A 16 8.95 -6.18 -0.76
CA VAL A 16 9.97 -5.30 -1.34
C VAL A 16 10.69 -6.00 -2.49
N THR A 17 11.03 -7.27 -2.33
CA THR A 17 11.66 -8.08 -3.39
C THR A 17 10.76 -8.15 -4.63
N ASN A 18 9.48 -8.52 -4.46
CA ASN A 18 8.52 -8.58 -5.57
C ASN A 18 8.30 -7.21 -6.25
N MET A 19 8.32 -6.11 -5.48
CA MET A 19 8.24 -4.76 -6.04
C MET A 19 9.45 -4.44 -6.95
N LEU A 20 10.65 -4.82 -6.52
CA LEU A 20 11.88 -4.64 -7.30
C LEU A 20 11.88 -5.54 -8.55
N GLU A 21 11.46 -6.80 -8.41
CA GLU A 21 11.32 -7.75 -9.52
C GLU A 21 10.25 -7.33 -10.55
N ALA A 22 9.21 -6.62 -10.11
CA ALA A 22 8.24 -5.94 -10.99
C ALA A 22 8.85 -4.76 -11.80
N GLY A 23 10.16 -4.51 -11.65
CA GLY A 23 10.91 -3.54 -12.43
C GLY A 23 11.07 -2.16 -11.77
N THR A 24 10.59 -1.99 -10.53
CA THR A 24 10.72 -0.73 -9.78
C THR A 24 12.18 -0.47 -9.41
N PRO A 25 12.81 0.62 -9.87
CA PRO A 25 14.19 0.89 -9.52
C PRO A 25 14.30 1.30 -8.05
N ARG A 26 15.23 0.68 -7.31
CA ARG A 26 15.42 0.92 -5.87
C ARG A 26 15.67 2.39 -5.55
N ASP A 27 16.46 3.06 -6.40
CA ASP A 27 16.81 4.48 -6.26
C ASP A 27 15.63 5.43 -6.53
N ARG A 28 14.52 4.91 -7.07
CA ARG A 28 13.28 5.69 -7.28
C ARG A 28 12.28 5.58 -6.14
N ILE A 29 12.58 4.82 -5.09
CA ILE A 29 11.69 4.69 -3.93
C ILE A 29 12.27 5.46 -2.75
N SER A 30 11.44 6.34 -2.17
CA SER A 30 11.82 7.07 -0.97
C SER A 30 11.98 6.12 0.22
N TYR A 31 12.84 6.48 1.17
CA TYR A 31 13.02 5.69 2.39
C TYR A 31 11.72 5.48 3.17
N LYS A 32 10.88 6.53 3.24
CA LYS A 32 9.55 6.47 3.84
C LYS A 32 8.66 5.40 3.19
N ASN A 33 8.65 5.34 1.86
CA ASN A 33 7.87 4.35 1.13
C ASN A 33 8.41 2.93 1.30
N LEU A 34 9.73 2.75 1.38
CA LEU A 34 10.33 1.46 1.74
C LEU A 34 9.90 1.01 3.14
N ARG A 35 9.85 1.92 4.12
CA ARG A 35 9.37 1.61 5.47
C ARG A 35 7.88 1.25 5.50
N TYR A 36 7.04 1.91 4.70
CA TYR A 36 5.63 1.54 4.55
C TYR A 36 5.46 0.14 3.95
N LEU A 37 6.23 -0.19 2.92
CA LEU A 37 6.21 -1.54 2.35
C LEU A 37 6.67 -2.57 3.38
N ALA A 38 7.77 -2.30 4.09
CA ALA A 38 8.26 -3.20 5.13
C ALA A 38 7.23 -3.45 6.24
N ALA A 39 6.54 -2.39 6.68
CA ALA A 39 5.50 -2.50 7.70
C ALA A 39 4.29 -3.31 7.24
N MET A 40 3.92 -3.22 5.96
CA MET A 40 2.79 -3.96 5.39
C MET A 40 3.11 -5.41 5.02
N ASP A 41 4.39 -5.80 4.96
CA ASP A 41 4.81 -7.15 4.51
C ASP A 41 4.10 -8.29 5.27
N PRO A 42 3.94 -8.26 6.61
CA PRO A 42 3.23 -9.32 7.33
C PRO A 42 1.74 -9.43 6.97
N ALA A 43 1.14 -8.35 6.46
CA ALA A 43 -0.27 -8.33 6.06
C ALA A 43 -0.51 -8.95 4.68
N VAL A 44 0.55 -9.15 3.88
CA VAL A 44 0.47 -9.64 2.50
C VAL A 44 0.72 -11.14 2.48
N LYS A 45 -0.33 -11.90 2.16
CA LYS A 45 -0.28 -13.36 2.01
C LYS A 45 0.37 -13.77 0.70
N SER A 46 0.00 -13.12 -0.40
CA SER A 46 0.53 -13.45 -1.72
C SER A 46 0.52 -12.25 -2.67
N ILE A 47 1.42 -12.26 -3.66
CA ILE A 47 1.47 -11.28 -4.74
C ILE A 47 1.20 -12.03 -6.04
N SER A 48 0.13 -11.65 -6.73
CA SER A 48 -0.41 -12.42 -7.87
C SER A 48 -0.09 -11.79 -9.23
N GLY A 49 0.42 -10.56 -9.25
CA GLY A 49 0.81 -9.88 -10.47
C GLY A 49 1.14 -8.41 -10.24
N PHE A 50 1.58 -7.74 -11.31
CA PHE A 50 1.92 -6.34 -11.26
C PHE A 50 1.58 -5.62 -12.56
N ILE A 51 1.42 -4.30 -12.48
CA ILE A 51 1.41 -3.40 -13.63
C ILE A 51 2.35 -2.24 -13.33
N ARG A 52 3.27 -1.97 -14.24
CA ARG A 52 4.15 -0.83 -14.16
C ARG A 52 3.74 0.22 -15.16
N TYR A 53 3.73 1.46 -14.71
CA TYR A 53 3.31 2.61 -15.50
C TYR A 53 4.43 3.64 -15.60
N ALA A 54 4.58 4.22 -16.80
CA ALA A 54 5.28 5.49 -16.97
C ALA A 54 4.28 6.65 -16.86
N ILE A 55 4.71 7.75 -16.25
CA ILE A 55 3.94 9.00 -16.21
C ILE A 55 4.65 10.04 -17.07
N GLU A 56 3.87 10.75 -17.88
CA GLU A 56 4.33 11.84 -18.73
C GLU A 56 3.60 13.14 -18.37
N GLY A 57 4.34 14.24 -18.32
CA GLY A 57 3.83 15.56 -17.94
C GLY A 57 3.81 15.81 -16.43
N ASP A 58 3.38 17.01 -16.05
CA ASP A 58 3.34 17.43 -14.64
C ASP A 58 2.13 16.81 -13.92
N VAL A 59 2.39 15.98 -12.92
CA VAL A 59 1.36 15.32 -12.08
C VAL A 59 0.46 16.33 -11.34
N GLN A 60 0.96 17.54 -11.06
CA GLN A 60 0.16 18.60 -10.45
C GLN A 60 -0.78 19.27 -11.47
N SER A 61 -0.50 19.12 -12.75
CA SER A 61 -1.38 19.55 -13.84
C SER A 61 -2.47 18.51 -14.12
N SER A 62 -3.58 18.96 -14.72
CA SER A 62 -4.68 18.08 -15.14
C SER A 62 -4.41 17.36 -16.48
N THR A 63 -3.22 17.54 -17.07
CA THR A 63 -2.86 17.01 -18.39
C THR A 63 -1.88 15.84 -18.35
N ALA A 64 -1.41 15.45 -17.16
CA ALA A 64 -0.54 14.29 -17.00
C ALA A 64 -1.17 13.01 -17.57
N GLN A 65 -0.33 12.24 -18.25
CA GLN A 65 -0.70 10.97 -18.87
C GLN A 65 0.01 9.80 -18.18
N ILE A 66 -0.60 8.62 -18.28
CA ILE A 66 -0.10 7.39 -17.69
C ILE A 66 -0.24 6.24 -18.67
N HIS A 67 0.86 5.53 -18.89
CA HIS A 67 0.96 4.46 -19.89
C HIS A 67 1.51 3.19 -19.25
N VAL A 68 0.97 2.03 -19.60
CA VAL A 68 1.53 0.74 -19.15
C VAL A 68 2.83 0.50 -19.88
N ILE A 69 3.90 0.24 -19.13
CA ILE A 69 5.22 -0.11 -19.69
C ILE A 69 5.61 -1.56 -19.43
N ASP A 70 5.01 -2.20 -18.42
CA ASP A 70 5.20 -3.62 -18.13
C ASP A 70 4.03 -4.19 -17.33
N LYS A 71 3.82 -5.49 -17.41
CA LYS A 71 2.80 -6.22 -16.64
C LYS A 71 3.17 -7.70 -16.48
N GLY A 72 2.83 -8.27 -15.33
CA GLY A 72 3.09 -9.68 -15.04
C GLY A 72 2.02 -10.33 -14.16
N GLY A 73 2.04 -11.67 -14.11
CA GLY A 73 1.08 -12.47 -13.36
C GLY A 73 -0.35 -12.30 -13.86
N ILE A 74 -1.32 -12.23 -12.95
CA ILE A 74 -2.75 -12.10 -13.30
C ILE A 74 -3.05 -10.85 -14.12
N ALA A 75 -2.17 -9.85 -14.11
CA ALA A 75 -2.36 -8.61 -14.82
C ALA A 75 -2.06 -8.72 -16.32
N TYR A 76 -1.40 -9.79 -16.77
CA TYR A 76 -1.07 -9.99 -18.18
C TYR A 76 -2.32 -9.97 -19.09
N ASP A 77 -3.40 -10.61 -18.65
CA ASP A 77 -4.67 -10.69 -19.40
C ASP A 77 -5.65 -9.55 -19.07
N LEU A 78 -5.32 -8.68 -18.10
CA LEU A 78 -6.19 -7.55 -17.76
C LEU A 78 -6.07 -6.46 -18.83
N THR A 79 -7.21 -6.11 -19.44
CA THR A 79 -7.27 -4.95 -20.34
C THR A 79 -7.09 -3.67 -19.51
N SER A 80 -6.03 -2.92 -19.77
CA SER A 80 -5.83 -1.66 -19.06
C SER A 80 -6.74 -0.59 -19.63
N ARG A 81 -7.49 0.09 -18.75
CA ARG A 81 -8.32 1.23 -19.16
C ARG A 81 -7.48 2.42 -19.65
N THR A 82 -6.22 2.49 -19.22
CA THR A 82 -5.28 3.54 -19.64
C THR A 82 -4.97 3.49 -21.13
N ASP A 83 -5.11 2.32 -21.76
CA ASP A 83 -4.86 2.16 -23.21
C ASP A 83 -5.90 2.91 -24.06
N ARG A 84 -7.07 3.22 -23.49
CA ARG A 84 -8.14 3.99 -24.15
C ARG A 84 -8.27 5.42 -23.63
N ASP A 85 -7.91 5.66 -22.37
CA ASP A 85 -7.93 6.98 -21.73
C ASP A 85 -6.68 7.14 -20.88
N PRO A 86 -5.59 7.73 -21.43
CA PRO A 86 -4.30 7.80 -20.76
C PRO A 86 -4.27 8.86 -19.66
N LYS A 87 -5.38 9.54 -19.33
CA LYS A 87 -5.39 10.57 -18.28
C LYS A 87 -5.06 9.98 -16.91
N LEU A 88 -4.09 10.58 -16.22
CA LEU A 88 -3.77 10.25 -14.85
C LEU A 88 -4.89 10.73 -13.92
N LYS A 89 -5.67 9.80 -13.37
CA LYS A 89 -6.84 10.13 -12.51
C LYS A 89 -7.05 9.14 -11.36
N GLY A 90 -7.89 9.54 -10.42
CA GLY A 90 -8.31 8.70 -9.28
C GLY A 90 -7.15 8.34 -8.36
N SER A 91 -7.14 7.12 -7.82
CA SER A 91 -6.11 6.69 -6.86
C SER A 91 -4.68 6.74 -7.41
N LYS A 92 -4.51 6.56 -8.74
CA LYS A 92 -3.19 6.67 -9.38
C LYS A 92 -2.67 8.11 -9.34
N HIS A 93 -3.52 9.09 -9.67
CA HIS A 93 -3.20 10.51 -9.54
C HIS A 93 -2.89 10.88 -8.08
N LEU A 94 -3.75 10.46 -7.14
CA LEU A 94 -3.56 10.75 -5.72
C LEU A 94 -2.21 10.23 -5.19
N VAL A 95 -1.83 9.00 -5.53
CA VAL A 95 -0.54 8.41 -5.13
C VAL A 95 0.62 9.13 -5.81
N ALA A 96 0.50 9.44 -7.09
CA ALA A 96 1.54 10.18 -7.81
C ALA A 96 1.75 11.59 -7.25
N SER A 97 0.69 12.30 -6.87
CA SER A 97 0.77 13.64 -6.28
C SER A 97 1.30 13.63 -4.86
N LYS A 98 0.86 12.66 -4.03
CA LYS A 98 1.29 12.54 -2.63
C LYS A 98 2.67 11.91 -2.47
N GLN A 99 3.15 11.17 -3.47
CA GLN A 99 4.42 10.44 -3.42
C GLN A 99 4.48 9.42 -2.27
N GLU A 100 3.34 8.88 -1.89
CA GLU A 100 3.20 7.94 -0.77
C GLU A 100 2.60 6.61 -1.22
N VAL A 101 3.27 5.53 -0.83
CA VAL A 101 2.74 4.16 -1.00
C VAL A 101 1.34 4.08 -0.40
N THR A 102 0.43 3.48 -1.16
CA THR A 102 -0.96 3.32 -0.73
C THR A 102 -1.46 1.94 -1.10
N ILE A 103 -1.92 1.20 -0.09
CA ILE A 103 -2.77 0.03 -0.30
C ILE A 103 -4.24 0.46 -0.43
N THR A 104 -4.98 -0.12 -1.37
CA THR A 104 -6.39 0.20 -1.58
C THR A 104 -7.12 -0.97 -2.25
N ARG A 105 -8.45 -0.99 -2.10
CA ARG A 105 -9.33 -1.91 -2.85
C ARG A 105 -9.82 -1.22 -4.13
N GLY A 106 -9.63 -1.87 -5.26
CA GLY A 106 -10.07 -1.40 -6.57
C GLY A 106 -11.60 -1.21 -6.61
N ARG A 107 -12.06 0.00 -6.92
CA ARG A 107 -13.51 0.30 -6.93
C ARG A 107 -14.32 -0.53 -7.94
N HIS A 108 -13.68 -1.01 -9.01
CA HIS A 108 -14.36 -1.69 -10.11
C HIS A 108 -14.24 -3.21 -10.07
N ASP A 109 -13.11 -3.73 -9.63
CA ASP A 109 -12.81 -5.17 -9.64
C ASP A 109 -12.61 -5.75 -8.24
N GLN A 110 -12.76 -4.92 -7.19
CA GLN A 110 -12.63 -5.28 -5.78
C GLN A 110 -11.27 -5.91 -5.40
N ARG A 111 -10.29 -5.90 -6.29
CA ARG A 111 -8.96 -6.43 -6.05
C ARG A 111 -8.18 -5.51 -5.14
N ILE A 112 -7.42 -6.06 -4.21
CA ILE A 112 -6.53 -5.29 -3.35
C ILE A 112 -5.23 -5.05 -4.10
N ILE A 113 -4.80 -3.80 -4.11
CA ILE A 113 -3.60 -3.36 -4.82
C ILE A 113 -2.75 -2.48 -3.91
N ILE A 114 -1.43 -2.59 -4.06
CA ILE A 114 -0.46 -1.67 -3.50
C ILE A 114 0.08 -0.81 -4.63
N LEU A 115 -0.08 0.51 -4.53
CA LEU A 115 0.46 1.49 -5.47
C LEU A 115 1.73 2.09 -4.88
N VAL A 116 2.83 1.97 -5.61
CA VAL A 116 4.15 2.48 -5.26
C VAL A 116 4.56 3.56 -6.26
N PRO A 117 4.81 4.81 -5.83
CA PRO A 117 5.29 5.85 -6.73
C PRO A 117 6.80 5.72 -7.00
N GLU A 118 7.17 5.78 -8.28
CA GLU A 118 8.56 5.93 -8.72
C GLU A 118 8.92 7.41 -8.82
N ILE A 119 9.86 7.86 -7.99
CA ILE A 119 10.22 9.26 -7.83
C ILE A 119 11.62 9.49 -8.39
N LYS A 120 11.76 10.50 -9.23
CA LYS A 120 13.05 10.98 -9.75
C LYS A 120 13.05 12.50 -9.70
N ASP A 121 14.12 13.11 -9.18
CA ASP A 121 14.28 14.57 -9.12
C ASP A 121 13.09 15.29 -8.44
N LYS A 122 12.49 14.64 -7.42
CA LYS A 122 11.27 15.07 -6.69
C LYS A 122 9.96 15.01 -7.49
N GLU A 123 9.99 14.48 -8.70
CA GLU A 123 8.81 14.26 -9.53
C GLU A 123 8.46 12.78 -9.59
N THR A 124 7.16 12.47 -9.70
CA THR A 124 6.70 11.09 -9.90
C THR A 124 6.74 10.77 -11.38
N VAL A 125 7.68 9.90 -11.78
CA VAL A 125 7.91 9.50 -13.17
C VAL A 125 7.24 8.17 -13.54
N GLY A 126 6.69 7.47 -12.55
CA GLY A 126 6.01 6.21 -12.77
C GLY A 126 5.26 5.70 -11.54
N LEU A 127 4.53 4.61 -11.73
CA LEU A 127 3.85 3.89 -10.65
C LEU A 127 4.02 2.39 -10.86
N THR A 128 4.31 1.67 -9.78
CA THR A 128 4.18 0.21 -9.75
C THR A 128 2.93 -0.16 -8.96
N LEU A 129 2.06 -0.95 -9.56
CA LEU A 129 0.87 -1.51 -8.95
C LEU A 129 1.10 -2.99 -8.73
N LEU A 130 1.02 -3.45 -7.48
CA LEU A 130 1.08 -4.88 -7.13
C LEU A 130 -0.33 -5.38 -6.80
N HIS A 131 -0.74 -6.49 -7.40
CA HIS A 131 -1.96 -7.21 -7.03
C HIS A 131 -1.65 -8.14 -5.86
N VAL A 132 -2.32 -7.92 -4.73
CA VAL A 132 -2.01 -8.64 -3.49
C VAL A 132 -3.25 -9.32 -2.92
N GLU A 133 -3.01 -10.45 -2.28
CA GLU A 133 -3.94 -11.09 -1.35
C GLU A 133 -3.48 -10.76 0.07
N LEU A 134 -4.40 -10.38 0.94
CA LEU A 134 -4.09 -10.13 2.35
C LEU A 134 -4.21 -11.42 3.15
N GLU A 135 -3.48 -11.49 4.25
CA GLU A 135 -3.81 -12.44 5.31
C GLU A 135 -5.23 -12.20 5.81
N GLU A 136 -5.92 -13.27 6.22
CA GLU A 136 -7.28 -13.13 6.77
C GLU A 136 -7.24 -12.44 8.12
N TYR A 137 -6.32 -12.87 8.99
CA TYR A 137 -6.06 -12.36 10.33
C TYR A 137 -4.56 -12.26 10.60
N LEU A 138 -4.18 -11.43 11.56
CA LEU A 138 -2.81 -11.30 12.04
C LEU A 138 -2.73 -11.62 13.53
N THR A 139 -1.53 -11.91 14.02
CA THR A 139 -1.29 -11.84 15.47
C THR A 139 -1.43 -10.40 15.96
N GLU A 140 -1.72 -10.19 17.25
CA GLU A 140 -1.77 -8.84 17.84
C GLU A 140 -0.51 -8.04 17.51
N GLN A 141 0.66 -8.66 17.70
CA GLN A 141 1.95 -8.02 17.45
C GLN A 141 2.10 -7.59 15.98
N ALA A 142 1.71 -8.45 15.03
CA ALA A 142 1.81 -8.15 13.61
C ALA A 142 0.78 -7.09 13.19
N ALA A 143 -0.46 -7.15 13.68
CA ALA A 143 -1.48 -6.15 13.43
C ALA A 143 -1.04 -4.77 13.94
N ARG A 144 -0.52 -4.70 15.16
CA ARG A 144 0.05 -3.48 15.74
C ARG A 144 1.20 -2.93 14.90
N HIS A 145 2.15 -3.79 14.53
CA HIS A 145 3.28 -3.40 13.69
C HIS A 145 2.84 -2.80 12.35
N VAL A 146 1.90 -3.44 11.66
CA VAL A 146 1.35 -2.97 10.38
C VAL A 146 0.69 -1.60 10.57
N LEU A 147 -0.17 -1.44 11.58
CA LEU A 147 -0.94 -0.21 11.81
C LEU A 147 -0.07 0.96 12.29
N GLU A 148 0.95 0.72 13.10
CA GLU A 148 1.91 1.75 13.52
C GLU A 148 2.83 2.14 12.34
N GLY A 149 3.34 1.14 11.61
CA GLY A 149 4.32 1.35 10.55
C GLY A 149 3.73 1.89 9.24
N TYR A 150 2.46 1.59 8.93
CA TYR A 150 1.77 2.10 7.75
C TYR A 150 0.77 3.21 8.12
N LYS A 151 1.17 4.45 7.83
CA LYS A 151 0.37 5.68 8.02
C LYS A 151 -0.11 5.94 9.45
N ASP A 152 0.53 5.33 10.45
CA ASP A 152 0.28 5.55 11.90
C ASP A 152 -1.20 5.44 12.27
N ARG A 153 -1.88 4.44 11.68
CA ARG A 153 -3.30 4.20 11.87
C ARG A 153 -3.61 3.62 13.25
N PHE A 154 -2.64 2.98 13.89
CA PHE A 154 -2.79 2.42 15.25
C PHE A 154 -3.19 3.50 16.25
N THR A 155 -2.49 4.64 16.27
CA THR A 155 -2.76 5.74 17.20
C THR A 155 -4.18 6.27 17.02
N ALA A 156 -4.62 6.48 15.78
CA ALA A 156 -5.97 6.95 15.49
C ALA A 156 -7.06 5.96 15.94
N ILE A 157 -6.84 4.65 15.79
CA ILE A 157 -7.76 3.62 16.28
C ILE A 157 -7.77 3.63 17.82
N SER A 158 -6.60 3.58 18.44
CA SER A 158 -6.46 3.58 19.90
C SER A 158 -7.18 4.77 20.53
N ASP A 159 -6.91 5.98 20.04
CA ASP A 159 -7.53 7.21 20.56
C ASP A 159 -9.05 7.15 20.46
N TYR A 160 -9.58 6.75 19.29
CA TYR A 160 -11.03 6.66 19.07
C TYR A 160 -11.70 5.61 19.98
N ILE A 161 -11.09 4.44 20.15
CA ILE A 161 -11.63 3.41 21.06
C ILE A 161 -11.61 3.91 22.50
N THR A 162 -10.52 4.53 22.95
CA THR A 162 -10.39 5.02 24.34
C THR A 162 -11.29 6.23 24.67
N GLU A 163 -11.97 6.82 23.68
CA GLU A 163 -13.00 7.82 23.91
C GLU A 163 -14.25 7.22 24.58
N THR A 164 -14.54 5.94 24.32
CA THR A 164 -15.75 5.27 24.81
C THR A 164 -15.46 4.07 25.70
N GLU A 165 -14.34 3.38 25.47
CA GLU A 165 -13.89 2.23 26.26
C GLU A 165 -12.80 2.61 27.26
N PRO A 166 -12.82 2.08 28.50
CA PRO A 166 -11.87 2.48 29.55
C PRO A 166 -10.41 2.09 29.26
N THR A 167 -10.18 1.07 28.42
CA THR A 167 -8.84 0.60 28.05
C THR A 167 -8.83 0.07 26.62
N PHE A 168 -7.72 0.31 25.90
CA PHE A 168 -7.50 -0.31 24.60
C PHE A 168 -7.03 -1.76 24.75
N ARG A 169 -7.94 -2.73 24.55
CA ARG A 169 -7.61 -4.16 24.47
C ARG A 169 -6.96 -4.50 23.13
N ALA A 170 -5.62 -4.52 23.09
CA ALA A 170 -4.88 -4.72 21.85
C ALA A 170 -5.02 -6.15 21.27
N ASP A 171 -5.29 -7.15 22.11
CA ASP A 171 -5.53 -8.54 21.71
C ASP A 171 -6.70 -8.68 20.74
N ILE A 172 -7.69 -7.78 20.81
CA ILE A 172 -8.83 -7.74 19.89
C ILE A 172 -8.38 -7.54 18.43
N LEU A 173 -7.26 -6.86 18.18
CA LEU A 173 -6.73 -6.67 16.82
C LEU A 173 -6.50 -8.01 16.09
N ALA A 174 -6.20 -9.09 16.82
CA ALA A 174 -5.99 -10.40 16.23
C ALA A 174 -7.29 -11.07 15.73
N SER A 175 -8.45 -10.57 16.16
CA SER A 175 -9.78 -11.06 15.77
C SER A 175 -10.43 -10.26 14.64
N ILE A 176 -9.79 -9.17 14.19
CA ILE A 176 -10.31 -8.29 13.15
C ILE A 176 -9.70 -8.70 11.81
N PRO A 177 -10.52 -8.85 10.74
CA PRO A 177 -9.98 -9.09 9.40
C PRO A 177 -8.97 -8.02 8.99
N VAL A 178 -7.85 -8.41 8.39
CA VAL A 178 -6.79 -7.45 7.98
C VAL A 178 -7.32 -6.39 7.02
N ALA A 179 -8.26 -6.78 6.15
CA ALA A 179 -8.92 -5.84 5.25
C ALA A 179 -9.70 -4.75 6.01
N ASP A 180 -10.35 -5.09 7.12
CA ASP A 180 -11.08 -4.12 7.93
C ASP A 180 -10.10 -3.22 8.69
N LEU A 181 -9.05 -3.80 9.28
CA LEU A 181 -7.97 -3.04 9.93
C LEU A 181 -7.39 -1.96 9.01
N LEU A 182 -7.18 -2.27 7.73
CA LEU A 182 -6.56 -1.36 6.77
C LEU A 182 -7.54 -0.38 6.11
N PHE A 183 -8.81 -0.76 5.91
CA PHE A 183 -9.72 -0.01 5.02
C PHE A 183 -11.02 0.47 5.66
N ALA A 184 -11.49 -0.15 6.75
CA ALA A 184 -12.74 0.26 7.37
C ALA A 184 -12.64 1.71 7.90
N PRO A 185 -13.73 2.48 7.94
CA PRO A 185 -13.82 3.64 8.81
C PRO A 185 -13.43 3.27 10.24
N ILE A 186 -12.79 4.19 10.98
CA ILE A 186 -12.38 3.90 12.37
C ILE A 186 -13.62 3.68 13.25
N GLU A 187 -14.70 4.43 13.01
CA GLU A 187 -15.97 4.24 13.71
C GLU A 187 -16.55 2.82 13.58
N ASP A 188 -16.38 2.16 12.44
CA ASP A 188 -16.91 0.81 12.23
C ASP A 188 -16.15 -0.24 13.05
N LEU A 189 -14.86 0.03 13.34
CA LEU A 189 -14.02 -0.86 14.15
C LEU A 189 -14.41 -0.88 15.63
N LEU A 190 -15.13 0.13 16.12
CA LEU A 190 -15.62 0.20 17.50
C LEU A 190 -16.43 -1.05 17.89
N SER A 191 -17.19 -1.58 16.94
CA SER A 191 -18.06 -2.74 17.16
C SER A 191 -17.33 -3.98 17.69
N TYR A 192 -16.03 -4.12 17.41
CA TYR A 192 -15.19 -5.21 17.90
C TYR A 192 -14.84 -5.10 19.39
N TRP A 193 -14.82 -3.89 19.97
CA TRP A 193 -14.58 -3.68 21.40
C TRP A 193 -15.88 -3.75 22.22
N ASN A 194 -17.01 -3.34 21.64
CA ASN A 194 -18.31 -3.34 22.33
C ASN A 194 -18.86 -4.73 22.69
N HIS A 195 -18.35 -5.79 22.07
CA HIS A 195 -18.81 -7.18 22.27
C HIS A 195 -17.78 -8.06 22.99
N GLY A 196 -16.72 -7.47 23.54
CA GLY A 196 -15.58 -8.16 24.15
C GLY A 196 -15.52 -8.12 25.66
#